data_AF-A0A529L5W5-F1
#
_entry.id   AF-A0A529L5W5-F1
#
_cell.length_a   1.000
_cell.length_b   1.000
_cell.length_c   1.000
_cell.angle_alpha   90.00
_cell.angle_beta   90.00
_cell.angle_gamma   90.00
#
_symmetry.space_group_name_H-M   'P 1'
#
loop_
_entity.id
_entity.type
_entity.pdbx_description
1 polymer ?
#
loop_
_entity_poly.entity_id
_entity_poly.type
_entity_poly.pdbx_seq_one_letter_code
_entity_poly.pdbx_strand_id
1 'polypeptide(L)'
;FIVGVIVVIVDAVVGNEAVSSIWNLAILVPTLAMTTRRLHDINRSGWHQLLAWLFPVGTIALLIWYCRKSDETGALNEIQRVFT
;
A
#
# COMPACT_ATOMS: atom_id res chain seq x y z
N PHE A 1 5.48 12.48 -3.40
CA PHE A 1 6.72 12.39 -4.21
C PHE A 1 7.32 13.75 -4.50
N ILE A 2 6.66 14.67 -5.23
CA ILE A 2 7.26 15.98 -5.63
C ILE A 2 7.72 16.83 -4.42
N VAL A 3 6.88 17.01 -3.40
CA VAL A 3 7.26 17.79 -2.21
C VAL A 3 8.39 17.12 -1.41
N GLY A 4 8.48 15.78 -1.42
CA GLY A 4 9.59 15.06 -0.79
C GLY A 4 10.93 15.29 -1.49
N VAL A 5 10.94 15.36 -2.82
CA VAL A 5 12.16 15.70 -3.58
C VAL A 5 12.64 17.12 -3.24
N ILE A 6 11.71 18.06 -3.07
CA ILE A 6 12.01 19.44 -2.67
C ILE A 6 12.63 19.48 -1.26
N VAL A 7 12.06 18.75 -0.30
CA VAL A 7 12.59 18.70 1.08
C VAL A 7 13.99 18.10 1.13
N VAL A 8 14.28 17.06 0.34
CA VAL A 8 15.64 16.47 0.26
C VAL A 8 16.67 17.47 -0.26
N ILE A 9 16.32 18.27 -1.27
CA ILE A 9 17.20 19.31 -1.82
C ILE A 9 17.44 20.42 -0.77
N VAL A 10 16.40 20.81 -0.02
CA VAL A 10 16.52 21.82 1.04
C VAL A 10 17.41 21.32 2.18
N ASP A 11 17.28 20.06 2.61
CA ASP A 11 18.12 19.48 3.66
C ASP A 11 19.59 19.39 3.24
N ALA A 12 19.87 19.09 1.97
CA ALA A 12 21.25 19.07 1.44
C ALA A 12 21.92 20.46 1.48
N VAL A 13 21.13 21.55 1.49
CA VAL A 13 21.63 22.93 1.56
C VAL A 13 21.68 23.45 3.01
N VAL A 14 20.76 23.02 3.87
CA VAL A 14 20.60 23.49 5.26
C VAL A 14 21.36 22.62 6.28
N GLY A 15 21.69 21.38 5.93
CA GLY A 15 22.44 20.44 6.78
C GLY A 15 21.66 19.88 7.97
N ASN A 16 20.32 19.97 7.97
CA ASN A 16 19.47 19.57 9.10
C ASN A 16 18.57 18.37 8.76
N GLU A 17 19.08 17.15 8.93
CA GLU A 17 18.40 15.90 8.54
C GLU A 17 17.07 15.61 9.27
N ALA A 18 16.75 16.36 10.32
CA ALA A 18 15.55 16.14 11.13
C ALA A 18 14.25 16.42 10.35
N VAL A 19 14.24 17.43 9.47
CA VAL A 19 13.03 17.83 8.73
C VAL A 19 12.71 16.82 7.64
N SER A 20 13.71 16.33 6.90
CA SER A 20 13.50 15.28 5.89
C SER A 20 13.06 13.96 6.49
N SER A 21 13.58 13.58 7.66
CA SER A 21 13.15 12.34 8.34
C SER A 21 11.66 12.37 8.70
N ILE A 22 11.20 13.45 9.35
CA ILE A 22 9.78 13.62 9.71
C ILE A 22 8.89 13.66 8.46
N TRP A 23 9.35 14.35 7.40
CA TRP A 23 8.62 14.44 6.14
C TRP A 23 8.48 13.07 5.44
N ASN A 24 9.54 12.26 5.44
CA ASN A 24 9.50 10.89 4.90
C ASN A 24 8.51 10.02 5.68
N LEU A 25 8.48 10.11 7.01
CA LEU A 25 7.48 9.40 7.83
C LEU A 25 6.05 9.85 7.52
N ALA A 26 5.84 11.16 7.34
CA ALA A 26 4.53 11.72 7.00
C ALA A 26 4.00 11.21 5.64
N ILE A 27 4.89 10.90 4.68
CA ILE A 27 4.52 10.29 3.40
C ILE A 27 4.42 8.75 3.51
N LEU A 28 5.23 8.12 4.36
CA LEU A 28 5.22 6.67 4.53
C LEU A 28 3.86 6.17 5.02
N VAL A 29 3.27 6.83 6.01
CA VAL A 29 1.97 6.45 6.60
C VAL A 29 0.85 6.36 5.54
N PRO A 30 0.56 7.41 4.73
CA PRO A 30 -0.47 7.31 3.71
C PRO A 30 -0.14 6.30 2.61
N THR A 31 1.13 6.09 2.27
CA THR A 31 1.53 5.11 1.25
C THR A 31 1.23 3.67 1.71
N LEU A 32 1.54 3.36 2.97
CA LEU A 32 1.19 2.09 3.62
C LEU A 32 -0.33 1.94 3.81
N ALA A 33 -1.02 3.04 4.15
CA ALA A 33 -2.48 3.03 4.32
C ALA A 33 -3.22 2.73 3.00
N MET A 34 -2.81 3.36 1.88
CA MET A 34 -3.44 3.13 0.57
C MET A 34 -3.25 1.69 0.08
N THR A 35 -2.03 1.17 0.19
CA THR A 35 -1.74 -0.22 -0.19
C THR A 35 -2.49 -1.20 0.73
N THR A 36 -2.65 -0.87 2.02
CA THR A 36 -3.37 -1.70 3.00
C THR A 36 -4.86 -1.77 2.65
N ARG A 37 -5.45 -0.65 2.23
CA ARG A 37 -6.83 -0.61 1.72
C ARG A 37 -7.00 -1.52 0.50
N ARG A 38 -6.11 -1.47 -0.49
CA ARG A 38 -6.21 -2.34 -1.69
C ARG A 38 -6.08 -3.83 -1.36
N LEU A 39 -5.26 -4.19 -0.39
CA LEU A 39 -5.17 -5.58 0.09
C LEU A 39 -6.42 -5.99 0.89
N HIS A 40 -7.00 -5.05 1.64
CA HIS A 40 -8.25 -5.29 2.35
C HIS A 40 -9.43 -5.49 1.38
N ASP A 41 -9.45 -4.77 0.26
CA ASP A 41 -10.48 -4.90 -0.79
C ASP A 41 -10.49 -6.29 -1.47
N ILE A 42 -9.39 -7.05 -1.38
CA ILE A 42 -9.28 -8.45 -1.86
C ILE A 42 -9.41 -9.48 -0.72
N ASN A 43 -9.99 -9.07 0.42
CA ASN A 43 -10.19 -9.89 1.62
C ASN A 43 -8.87 -10.47 2.21
N ARG A 44 -7.75 -9.74 2.06
CA ARG A 44 -6.45 -10.11 2.63
C ARG A 44 -6.00 -9.09 3.67
N SER A 45 -5.24 -9.53 4.67
CA SER A 45 -4.74 -8.61 5.69
C SER A 45 -3.67 -7.67 5.12
N GLY A 46 -3.68 -6.40 5.54
CA GLY A 46 -2.69 -5.40 5.10
C GLY A 46 -1.24 -5.78 5.44
N TRP A 47 -1.05 -6.62 6.46
CA TRP A 47 0.25 -7.11 6.91
C TRP A 47 1.02 -7.92 5.85
N HIS A 48 0.33 -8.42 4.82
CA HIS A 48 0.97 -9.09 3.69
C HIS A 48 1.91 -8.16 2.89
N GLN A 49 1.83 -6.83 3.04
CA GLN A 49 2.84 -5.91 2.49
C GLN A 49 4.25 -6.17 3.01
N LEU A 50 4.39 -6.68 4.24
CA LEU A 50 5.72 -6.97 4.79
C LEU A 50 6.38 -8.15 4.07
N LEU A 51 5.61 -8.99 3.36
CA LEU A 51 6.18 -9.99 2.47
C LEU A 51 6.93 -9.34 1.31
N ALA A 52 6.67 -8.08 0.95
CA ALA A 52 7.44 -7.37 -0.09
C ALA A 52 8.93 -7.29 0.25
N TRP A 53 9.27 -7.26 1.54
CA TRP A 53 10.64 -7.24 2.04
C TRP A 53 11.34 -8.59 1.87
N LEU A 54 10.58 -9.68 1.70
CA LEU A 54 11.09 -11.01 1.42
C LEU A 54 11.20 -11.24 -0.10
N PHE A 55 12.12 -10.51 -0.74
CA PHE A 55 12.42 -10.72 -2.16
C PHE A 55 13.21 -12.04 -2.34
N PRO A 56 12.88 -12.89 -3.32
CA PRO A 56 11.91 -12.70 -4.42
C PRO A 56 10.50 -13.25 -4.15
N VAL A 57 10.34 -14.18 -3.21
CA VAL A 57 9.11 -14.97 -3.06
C VAL A 57 7.91 -14.12 -2.66
N GLY A 58 8.10 -13.21 -1.70
CA GLY A 58 7.01 -12.38 -1.19
C GLY A 58 6.59 -11.27 -2.16
N THR A 59 7.50 -10.79 -3.01
CA THR A 59 7.20 -9.81 -4.06
C THR A 59 6.35 -10.42 -5.18
N ILE A 60 6.64 -11.67 -5.57
CA ILE A 60 5.83 -12.41 -6.56
C ILE A 60 4.43 -12.69 -6.00
N ALA A 61 4.32 -13.12 -4.74
CA ALA A 61 3.03 -13.34 -4.08
C ALA A 61 2.17 -12.06 -4.03
N LEU A 62 2.79 -10.92 -3.72
CA LEU A 62 2.11 -9.62 -3.73
C LEU A 62 1.69 -9.17 -5.13
N LEU A 63 2.52 -9.40 -6.16
CA LEU A 63 2.14 -9.11 -7.55
C LEU A 63 0.90 -9.91 -7.97
N ILE A 64 0.84 -11.20 -7.63
CA ILE A 64 -0.32 -12.04 -7.90
C ILE A 64 -1.57 -11.50 -7.19
N TRP A 65 -1.44 -11.05 -5.94
CA TRP A 65 -2.56 -10.45 -5.21
C TRP A 65 -2.98 -9.09 -5.75
N TYR A 66 -2.04 -8.26 -6.19
CA TYR A 66 -2.36 -6.98 -6.85
C TYR A 66 -3.04 -7.14 -8.21
N CYS A 67 -2.73 -8.22 -8.94
CA CYS A 67 -3.38 -8.56 -10.21
C CYS A 67 -4.74 -9.28 -10.03
N ARG A 68 -5.11 -9.67 -8.81
CA ARG A 68 -6.37 -10.38 -8.54
C ARG A 68 -7.55 -9.41 -8.52
N LYS A 69 -8.67 -9.82 -9.10
CA LYS A 69 -9.95 -9.08 -9.02
C LYS A 69 -10.44 -9.09 -7.56
N SER A 70 -11.00 -7.97 -7.11
CA SER A 70 -11.73 -7.87 -5.83
C SER A 70 -12.87 -8.89 -5.80
N ASP A 71 -13.06 -9.57 -4.66
CA ASP A 71 -13.94 -10.74 -4.53
C ASP A 71 -15.37 -10.47 -5.03
N GLU A 72 -15.77 -11.14 -6.12
CA GLU A 72 -17.15 -11.12 -6.66
C GLU A 72 -18.10 -12.07 -5.91
N THR A 73 -17.59 -12.85 -4.97
CA THR A 73 -18.34 -13.82 -4.15
C THR A 73 -19.49 -13.16 -3.38
N GLY A 74 -19.36 -11.87 -3.05
CA GLY A 74 -20.44 -11.08 -2.46
C GLY A 74 -21.59 -10.81 -3.43
N ALA A 75 -21.29 -10.42 -4.67
CA ALA A 75 -22.29 -10.06 -5.68
C ALA A 75 -23.11 -11.27 -6.14
N LEU A 76 -22.47 -12.44 -6.28
CA LEU A 76 -23.16 -13.68 -6.65
C LEU A 76 -24.12 -14.13 -5.55
N ASN A 77 -23.72 -14.02 -4.28
CA ASN A 77 -24.61 -14.31 -3.14
C ASN A 77 -25.78 -13.33 -3.03
N GLU A 78 -25.57 -12.06 -3.37
CA GLU A 78 -26.63 -11.05 -3.35
C GLU A 78 -27.67 -11.29 -4.45
N ILE A 79 -27.22 -11.62 -5.66
CA ILE A 79 -28.10 -12.02 -6.76
C ILE A 79 -28.88 -13.29 -6.38
N GLN A 80 -28.21 -14.29 -5.79
CA GLN A 80 -28.86 -15.54 -5.40
C GLN A 80 -29.91 -15.34 -4.28
N ARG A 81 -29.73 -14.34 -3.39
CA ARG A 81 -30.72 -13.96 -2.36
C ARG A 81 -31.93 -13.19 -2.90
N VAL A 82 -31.80 -12.49 -4.02
CA VAL A 82 -32.93 -11.76 -4.66
C VAL A 82 -33.80 -12.71 -5.49
N PHE A 83 -33.22 -13.78 -6.02
CA PHE A 83 -33.91 -14.77 -6.85
C PHE A 83 -34.40 -16.03 -6.08
N THR A 84 -34.24 -16.08 -4.76
CA THR A 84 -34.76 -17.15 -3.88
C THR A 84 -35.80 -16.57 -2.94
#